data_AF-A0A7C5N716-F1
#
_entry.id   AF-A0A7C5N716-F1
#
_cell.length_a   1.000
_cell.length_b   1.000
_cell.length_c   1.000
_cell.angle_alpha   90.00
_cell.angle_beta   90.00
_cell.angle_gamma   90.00
#
_symmetry.space_group_name_H-M   'P 1'
#
loop_
_entity.id
_entity.type
_entity.pdbx_description
1 polymer ?
#
loop_
_entity_poly.entity_id
_entity_poly.type
_entity_poly.pdbx_seq_one_letter_code
_entity_poly.pdbx_strand_id
1 'polypeptide(L)'
;MPGSIDSNGDIEIICQTAAELAPNKIAKIVFRAWEDAAPPFEIKVWSPSGNVIVERVIRELPTGQPQSPPPIAFSVQRGNYEILVHQIKGSAEGKATLTVT
;
A
#
# COMPACT_ATOMS: atom_id res chain seq x y z
N MET A 1 8.34 -6.56 17.48
CA MET A 1 7.02 -6.00 17.87
C MET A 1 6.14 -6.04 16.62
N PRO A 2 4.80 -6.02 16.71
CA PRO A 2 3.99 -5.92 15.49
C PRO A 2 4.40 -4.68 14.69
N GLY A 3 4.43 -4.79 13.37
CA GLY A 3 4.79 -3.67 12.51
C GLY A 3 3.74 -2.55 12.58
N SER A 4 4.17 -1.30 12.50
CA SER A 4 3.28 -0.15 12.46
C SER A 4 3.17 0.38 11.03
N ILE A 5 1.99 0.89 10.69
CA ILE A 5 1.76 1.66 9.47
C ILE A 5 1.29 3.06 9.85
N ASP A 6 1.95 4.06 9.30
CA ASP A 6 1.55 5.46 9.41
C ASP A 6 1.11 5.92 8.03
N SER A 7 -0.16 6.31 7.86
CA SER A 7 -0.74 6.72 6.57
C SER A 7 -1.19 8.17 6.63
N ASN A 8 -0.85 8.95 5.61
CA ASN A 8 -1.20 10.36 5.46
C ASN A 8 -1.66 10.66 4.03
N GLY A 9 -2.59 11.62 3.89
CA GLY A 9 -3.07 12.11 2.60
C GLY A 9 -4.55 11.83 2.34
N ASP A 10 -4.96 12.05 1.10
CA ASP A 10 -6.36 11.88 0.64
C ASP A 10 -6.73 10.42 0.41
N ILE A 11 -5.72 9.56 0.29
CA ILE A 11 -5.87 8.11 0.15
C ILE A 11 -5.34 7.43 1.41
N GLU A 12 -6.21 6.68 2.08
CA GLU A 12 -5.87 5.91 3.26
C GLU A 12 -5.25 4.57 2.85
N ILE A 13 -4.05 4.28 3.36
CA ILE A 13 -3.32 3.03 3.09
C ILE A 13 -3.34 2.18 4.35
N ILE A 14 -3.82 0.94 4.21
CA ILE A 14 -4.07 0.03 5.31
C ILE A 14 -3.25 -1.24 5.11
N CYS A 15 -2.52 -1.65 6.14
CA CYS A 15 -1.85 -2.94 6.18
C CYS A 15 -2.73 -3.94 6.94
N GLN A 16 -3.34 -4.89 6.22
CA GLN A 16 -4.24 -5.90 6.81
C GLN A 16 -3.49 -6.87 7.74
N THR A 17 -2.19 -7.05 7.51
CA THR A 17 -1.35 -7.98 8.25
C THR A 17 -0.44 -7.27 9.27
N ALA A 18 -0.74 -6.02 9.65
CA ALA A 18 0.09 -5.22 10.55
C ALA A 18 0.36 -5.92 11.89
N ALA A 19 -0.67 -6.54 12.47
CA ALA A 19 -0.57 -7.23 13.77
C ALA A 19 0.37 -8.46 13.77
N GLU A 20 0.55 -9.10 12.61
CA GLU A 20 1.41 -10.29 12.44
C GLU A 20 2.70 -9.97 11.68
N LEU A 21 2.96 -8.68 11.44
CA LEU A 21 4.05 -8.25 10.57
C LEU A 21 5.39 -8.47 11.28
N ALA A 22 6.19 -9.36 10.70
CA ALA A 22 7.53 -9.70 11.14
C ALA A 22 8.42 -9.95 9.92
N PRO A 23 9.75 -9.96 10.06
CA PRO A 23 10.66 -10.27 8.97
C PRO A 23 10.35 -11.66 8.37
N ASN A 24 10.46 -11.78 7.05
CA ASN A 24 10.11 -12.96 6.24
C ASN A 24 8.61 -13.30 6.20
N LYS A 25 7.73 -12.40 6.64
CA LYS A 25 6.27 -12.52 6.44
C LYS A 25 5.82 -11.74 5.21
N ILE A 26 4.56 -11.91 4.86
CA ILE A 26 3.92 -11.23 3.74
C ILE A 26 3.12 -10.06 4.29
N ALA A 27 3.45 -8.84 3.86
CA ALA A 27 2.61 -7.67 4.05
C ALA A 27 1.48 -7.69 3.02
N LYS A 28 0.23 -7.46 3.45
CA LYS A 28 -0.91 -7.24 2.56
C LYS A 28 -1.40 -5.81 2.70
N ILE A 29 -1.21 -5.02 1.65
CA ILE A 29 -1.61 -3.62 1.59
C ILE A 29 -2.90 -3.50 0.78
N VAL A 30 -3.84 -2.74 1.32
CA VAL A 30 -5.03 -2.26 0.63
C VAL A 30 -5.09 -0.75 0.81
N PHE A 31 -5.80 -0.06 -0.08
CA PHE A 31 -5.99 1.38 0.03
C PHE A 31 -7.45 1.73 -0.21
N ARG A 32 -7.89 2.80 0.44
CA ARG A 32 -9.23 3.37 0.32
C ARG A 32 -9.07 4.83 -0.10
N ALA A 33 -9.72 5.20 -1.20
CA ALA A 33 -9.76 6.58 -1.66
C ALA A 33 -11.13 7.19 -1.32
N TRP A 34 -11.16 8.47 -0.94
CA TRP A 34 -12.39 9.20 -0.60
C TRP A 34 -13.03 9.91 -1.81
N GLU A 35 -14.21 10.49 -1.59
CA GLU A 35 -15.43 10.54 -2.43
C GLU A 35 -15.37 10.93 -3.92
N ASP A 36 -14.24 11.33 -4.52
CA ASP A 36 -14.14 11.64 -5.96
C ASP A 36 -12.91 11.04 -6.67
N ALA A 37 -12.08 10.30 -5.94
CA ALA A 37 -10.89 9.68 -6.50
C ALA A 37 -11.27 8.42 -7.32
N ALA A 38 -11.34 8.58 -8.64
CA ALA A 38 -11.56 7.49 -9.57
C ALA A 38 -10.23 6.90 -10.11
N PRO A 39 -10.18 5.59 -10.40
CA PRO A 39 -9.06 4.97 -11.09
C PRO A 39 -8.68 5.69 -12.42
N PRO A 40 -7.42 5.55 -12.89
CA PRO A 40 -6.41 4.63 -12.39
C PRO A 40 -5.50 5.21 -11.30
N PHE A 41 -5.12 4.36 -10.35
CA PHE A 41 -4.14 4.65 -9.31
C PHE A 41 -2.82 3.95 -9.62
N GLU A 42 -1.70 4.58 -9.31
CA GLU A 42 -0.39 3.94 -9.30
C GLU A 42 0.07 3.76 -7.86
N ILE A 43 0.60 2.58 -7.58
CA ILE A 43 1.11 2.18 -6.27
C ILE A 43 2.58 1.86 -6.43
N LYS A 44 3.41 2.49 -5.60
CA LYS A 44 4.84 2.23 -5.50
C LYS A 44 5.20 1.90 -4.08
N VAL A 45 6.00 0.85 -3.90
CA VAL A 45 6.56 0.45 -2.62
C VAL A 45 8.07 0.46 -2.72
N TRP A 46 8.72 1.26 -1.89
CA TRP A 46 10.16 1.26 -1.71
C TRP A 46 10.52 0.39 -0.53
N SER A 47 11.53 -0.45 -0.73
CA SER A 47 12.15 -1.24 0.33
C SER A 47 13.05 -0.38 1.23
N PRO A 48 13.44 -0.88 2.41
CA PRO A 48 14.38 -0.19 3.29
C PRO A 48 15.73 0.14 2.65
N SER A 49 16.10 -0.56 1.57
CA SER A 49 17.31 -0.27 0.80
C SER A 49 17.12 0.80 -0.28
N GLY A 50 15.94 1.42 -0.36
CA GLY A 50 15.59 2.44 -1.36
C GLY A 50 15.17 1.89 -2.73
N ASN A 51 15.15 0.57 -2.92
CA ASN A 51 14.75 -0.03 -4.20
C ASN A 51 13.22 -0.15 -4.28
N VAL A 52 12.65 0.17 -5.45
CA VAL A 52 11.23 -0.12 -5.73
C VAL A 52 11.05 -1.63 -5.85
N ILE A 53 10.24 -2.21 -4.96
CA ILE A 53 9.97 -3.65 -4.93
C ILE A 53 8.58 -4.01 -5.45
N VAL A 54 7.68 -3.02 -5.47
CA VAL A 54 6.36 -3.16 -6.07
C VAL A 54 6.04 -1.87 -6.80
N GLU A 55 5.63 -2.00 -8.06
CA GLU A 55 5.06 -0.93 -8.86
C GLU A 55 3.88 -1.51 -9.62
N ARG A 56 2.69 -0.94 -9.41
CA ARG A 56 1.47 -1.45 -10.05
C ARG A 56 0.47 -0.34 -10.32
N VAL A 57 -0.14 -0.42 -11.50
CA VAL A 57 -1.29 0.42 -11.86
C VAL A 57 -2.58 -0.33 -11.61
N ILE A 58 -3.43 0.24 -10.76
CA ILE A 58 -4.76 -0.26 -10.41
C ILE A 58 -5.80 0.54 -11.21
N ARG A 59 -6.34 -0.09 -12.25
CA ARG A 59 -7.33 0.53 -13.15
C ARG A 59 -8.77 0.35 -12.68
N GLU A 60 -9.01 -0.53 -11.73
CA GLU A 60 -10.31 -0.79 -11.10
C GLU A 60 -10.10 -0.90 -9.59
N LEU A 61 -10.94 -0.26 -8.78
CA LEU A 61 -10.79 -0.33 -7.33
C LEU A 61 -11.03 -1.76 -6.83
N PRO A 62 -10.29 -2.21 -5.80
CA PRO A 62 -10.53 -3.51 -5.19
C PRO A 62 -11.83 -3.48 -4.36
N THR A 63 -12.98 -3.60 -5.03
CA THR A 63 -14.33 -3.54 -4.43
C THR A 63 -14.75 -4.79 -3.63
N GLY A 64 -13.89 -5.82 -3.53
CA GLY A 64 -14.18 -7.09 -2.85
C GLY A 64 -15.14 -8.03 -3.59
N GLN A 65 -15.58 -7.69 -4.81
CA GLN A 65 -16.33 -8.58 -5.69
C GLN A 65 -15.38 -9.60 -6.37
N PRO A 66 -15.88 -10.75 -6.88
CA PRO A 66 -15.04 -11.80 -7.49
C PRO A 66 -14.12 -11.37 -8.65
N GLN A 67 -14.21 -10.12 -9.14
CA GLN A 67 -13.31 -9.53 -10.15
C GLN A 67 -12.46 -8.36 -9.64
N SER A 68 -12.52 -8.03 -8.35
CA SER A 68 -11.73 -6.95 -7.76
C SER A 68 -10.24 -7.32 -7.68
N PRO A 69 -9.31 -6.36 -7.93
CA PRO A 69 -7.88 -6.65 -7.82
C PRO A 69 -7.50 -7.16 -6.42
N PRO A 70 -6.63 -8.18 -6.34
CA PRO A 70 -6.17 -8.71 -5.05
C PRO A 70 -5.34 -7.66 -4.29
N PRO A 71 -5.27 -7.74 -2.96
CA PRO A 71 -4.38 -6.91 -2.14
C PRO A 71 -2.94 -6.94 -2.66
N ILE A 72 -2.23 -5.82 -2.51
CA ILE A 72 -0.80 -5.76 -2.84
C ILE A 72 -0.04 -6.55 -1.78
N ALA A 73 0.49 -7.71 -2.19
CA ALA A 73 1.21 -8.61 -1.30
C ALA A 73 2.71 -8.62 -1.64
N PHE A 74 3.57 -8.45 -0.64
CA PHE A 74 5.02 -8.56 -0.80
C PHE A 74 5.69 -9.07 0.48
N SER A 75 6.86 -9.70 0.32
CA SER A 75 7.65 -10.17 1.45
C SER A 75 8.37 -9.01 2.13
N VAL A 76 8.31 -8.96 3.46
CA VAL A 76 8.96 -7.93 4.26
C VAL A 76 10.20 -8.43 4.98
N GLN A 77 11.15 -7.53 5.19
CA GLN A 77 12.34 -7.66 6.02
C GLN A 77 12.32 -6.57 7.09
N ARG A 78 13.31 -6.56 7.98
CA ARG A 78 13.44 -5.45 8.95
C ARG A 78 13.72 -4.13 8.24
N GLY A 79 13.07 -3.08 8.71
CA GLY A 79 13.27 -1.71 8.24
C GLY A 79 11.98 -1.01 7.86
N ASN A 80 12.14 0.17 7.25
CA ASN A 80 11.04 1.05 6.87
C ASN A 80 10.77 0.93 5.38
N TYR A 81 9.52 0.72 5.04
CA TYR A 81 9.04 0.70 3.67
C TYR A 81 8.21 1.96 3.42
N GLU A 82 8.48 2.62 2.32
CA GLU A 82 7.67 3.76 1.88
C GLU A 82 6.65 3.26 0.86
N ILE A 83 5.41 3.69 1.00
CA ILE A 83 4.30 3.33 0.14
C ILE A 83 3.70 4.63 -0.38
N LEU A 84 3.62 4.77 -1.69
CA LEU A 84 2.93 5.87 -2.37
C LEU A 84 1.77 5.30 -3.16
N VAL A 85 0.59 5.87 -2.98
CA VAL A 85 -0.56 5.66 -3.84
C VAL A 85 -0.93 7.02 -4.40
N HIS A 86 -0.91 7.17 -5.71
CA HIS A 86 -1.32 8.42 -6.35
C HIS A 86 -2.23 8.17 -7.54
N GLN A 87 -3.16 9.08 -7.75
CA GLN A 87 -4.11 9.03 -8.84
C GLN A 87 -3.46 9.55 -10.12
N ILE A 88 -3.37 8.72 -11.16
CA ILE A 88 -2.69 9.08 -12.41
C ILE A 88 -3.41 10.23 -13.14
N LYS A 89 -4.75 10.26 -13.05
CA LYS A 89 -5.61 11.23 -13.75
C LYS A 89 -6.24 12.27 -12.82
N GLY A 90 -5.73 12.43 -11.61
CA GLY A 90 -6.26 13.39 -10.65
C GLY A 90 -5.19 13.86 -9.67
N SER A 91 -5.61 14.46 -8.56
CA SER A 91 -4.72 15.06 -7.55
C SER A 91 -4.65 14.27 -6.25
N ALA A 92 -5.43 13.20 -6.11
CA ALA A 92 -5.47 12.42 -4.87
C ALA A 92 -4.15 11.65 -4.69
N GLU A 93 -3.53 11.83 -3.53
CA GLU A 93 -2.29 11.15 -3.14
C GLU A 93 -2.40 10.65 -1.69
N GLY A 94 -1.87 9.46 -1.43
CA GLY A 94 -1.66 8.90 -0.11
C GLY A 94 -0.23 8.41 0.02
N LYS A 95 0.39 8.70 1.15
CA LYS A 95 1.72 8.22 1.52
C LYS A 95 1.61 7.44 2.82
N ALA A 96 2.26 6.28 2.88
CA ALA A 96 2.36 5.54 4.11
C ALA A 96 3.77 5.01 4.35
N THR A 97 4.15 4.97 5.62
CA THR A 97 5.39 4.35 6.07
C THR A 97 5.06 3.10 6.85
N LEU A 98 5.51 1.94 6.37
CA LEU A 98 5.37 0.66 7.03
C LEU A 98 6.69 0.31 7.73
N THR A 99 6.67 0.28 9.05
CA THR A 99 7.83 -0.04 9.89
C THR A 99 7.79 -1.49 10.34
N VAL A 100 8.85 -2.25 10.06
CA VAL A 100 8.98 -3.66 10.46
C VAL A 100 10.13 -3.81 11.46
N THR A 101 9.83 -4.25 12.68
CA THR A 101 10.79 -4.42 13.79
C THR A 101 11.17 -5.88 14.04
#